data_AF-A0A1W4XM20-F1
#
_entry.id   AF-A0A1W4XM20-F1
#
_cell.length_a   1.000
_cell.length_b   1.000
_cell.length_c   1.000
_cell.angle_alpha   90.00
_cell.angle_beta   90.00
_cell.angle_gamma   90.00
#
_symmetry.space_group_name_H-M   'P 1'
#
loop_
_entity.id
_entity.type
_entity.pdbx_description
1 polymer ?
#
loop_
_entity_poly.entity_id
_entity_poly.type
_entity_poly.pdbx_seq_one_letter_code
_entity_poly.pdbx_strand_id
1 'polypeptide(L)'
;MQNLSISCALVCLIILGSAALVGAFGVCQHQISAVLVTGVMYLLAASFAIFTLMIIHLKRLHTKPSRDLDLVGGVDGVVSLPGIHYPREILTARIFTTSWSLDLGWGGVTLCVMTSVLWILLSKIMRFNPISSMIN
;
A
#
# COMPACT_ATOMS: atom_id res chain seq x y z
N MET A 1 13.01 11.98 5.36
CA MET A 1 11.60 11.53 5.17
C MET A 1 11.45 10.03 4.91
N GLN A 2 12.45 9.33 4.35
CA GLN A 2 12.31 7.92 3.92
C GLN A 2 12.10 6.90 5.05
N ASN A 3 12.62 7.18 6.26
CA ASN A 3 12.37 6.36 7.44
C ASN A 3 10.88 6.28 7.83
N LEU A 4 10.10 7.33 7.56
CA LEU A 4 8.68 7.38 7.94
C LEU A 4 7.78 6.59 6.99
N SER A 5 8.10 6.55 5.69
CA SER A 5 7.38 5.69 4.74
C SER A 5 7.69 4.20 4.96
N ILE A 6 8.93 3.88 5.35
CA ILE A 6 9.33 2.50 5.67
C ILE A 6 8.59 1.99 6.91
N SER A 7 8.51 2.80 7.97
CA SER A 7 7.83 2.39 9.21
C SER A 7 6.32 2.22 8.99
N CYS A 8 5.70 3.09 8.18
CA CYS A 8 4.29 2.98 7.82
C CYS A 8 3.96 1.66 7.08
N ALA A 9 4.81 1.26 6.14
CA ALA A 9 4.66 -0.01 5.44
C ALA A 9 4.81 -1.22 6.37
N LEU A 10 5.80 -1.21 7.27
CA LEU A 10 6.00 -2.29 8.25
C LEU A 10 4.81 -2.44 9.20
N VAL A 11 4.30 -1.33 9.72
CA VAL A 11 3.11 -1.33 10.58
C VAL A 11 1.89 -1.86 9.82
N CYS A 12 1.71 -1.46 8.55
CA CYS A 12 0.62 -1.97 7.72
C CYS A 12 0.67 -3.50 7.56
N LEU A 13 1.86 -4.08 7.32
CA LEU A 13 2.02 -5.54 7.21
C LEU A 13 1.71 -6.26 8.53
N ILE A 14 2.12 -5.70 9.67
CA ILE A 14 1.85 -6.28 11.00
C ILE A 14 0.34 -6.25 11.29
N ILE A 15 -0.33 -5.14 10.98
CA ILE A 15 -1.79 -5.03 11.16
C ILE A 15 -2.51 -6.02 10.26
N LEU A 16 -2.11 -6.15 8.99
CA LEU A 16 -2.73 -7.08 8.05
C LEU A 16 -2.57 -8.55 8.50
N GLY A 17 -1.36 -8.92 8.95
CA GLY A 17 -1.07 -10.27 9.42
C GLY A 17 -1.82 -10.62 10.72
N SER A 18 -1.85 -9.69 11.68
CA SER A 18 -2.59 -9.90 12.93
C SER A 18 -4.11 -9.91 12.71
N ALA A 19 -4.64 -9.04 11.84
CA ALA A 19 -6.05 -9.04 11.46
C ALA A 19 -6.46 -10.36 10.78
N ALA A 20 -5.60 -10.94 9.94
CA ALA A 20 -5.86 -12.24 9.31
C ALA A 20 -5.96 -13.36 10.35
N LEU A 21 -5.03 -13.41 11.32
CA LEU A 21 -5.06 -14.42 12.40
C LEU A 21 -6.30 -14.27 13.28
N VAL A 22 -6.59 -13.05 13.74
CA VAL A 22 -7.77 -12.77 14.59
C VAL A 22 -9.06 -13.03 13.81
N GLY A 23 -9.09 -12.71 12.52
CA GLY A 23 -10.20 -13.01 11.63
C GLY A 23 -10.45 -14.51 11.53
N ALA A 24 -9.41 -15.31 11.29
CA ALA A 24 -9.53 -16.76 11.21
C ALA A 24 -10.11 -17.35 12.51
N PHE A 25 -9.61 -16.92 13.67
CA PHE A 25 -10.17 -17.33 14.96
C PHE A 25 -11.61 -16.83 15.19
N GLY A 26 -11.93 -15.61 14.75
CA GLY A 26 -13.27 -15.03 14.84
C GLY A 26 -14.32 -15.81 14.04
N VAL A 27 -13.95 -16.33 12.87
CA VAL A 27 -14.80 -17.20 12.05
C VAL A 27 -15.00 -18.56 12.73
N CYS A 28 -13.93 -19.17 13.26
CA CYS A 28 -14.01 -20.48 13.92
C CYS A 28 -14.90 -20.48 15.17
N GLN A 29 -14.89 -19.39 15.96
CA GLN A 29 -15.68 -19.26 17.19
C GLN A 29 -17.06 -18.61 16.97
N HIS A 30 -17.42 -18.31 15.71
CA HIS A 30 -18.68 -17.67 15.33
C HIS A 30 -18.98 -16.36 16.10
N GLN A 31 -17.93 -15.62 16.52
CA GLN A 31 -18.07 -14.40 17.34
C GLN A 31 -18.13 -13.15 16.45
N ILE A 32 -19.34 -12.57 16.32
CA ILE A 32 -19.61 -11.41 15.47
C ILE A 32 -18.72 -10.20 15.83
N SER A 33 -18.41 -10.00 17.11
CA SER A 33 -17.60 -8.87 17.57
C SER A 33 -16.14 -8.93 17.10
N ALA A 34 -15.54 -10.13 17.01
CA ALA A 34 -14.16 -10.30 16.53
C ALA A 34 -14.05 -10.01 15.02
N VAL A 35 -15.05 -10.50 14.26
CA VAL A 35 -15.16 -10.31 12.80
C VAL A 35 -15.31 -8.81 12.47
N LEU A 36 -16.10 -8.04 13.23
CA LEU A 36 -16.26 -6.61 13.01
C LEU A 36 -14.96 -5.82 13.25
N VAL A 37 -14.24 -6.12 14.33
CA VAL A 37 -12.94 -5.47 14.65
C VAL A 37 -11.91 -5.73 13.55
N THR A 38 -11.87 -6.95 12.99
CA THR A 38 -10.94 -7.28 11.90
C THR A 38 -11.23 -6.45 10.65
N GLY A 39 -12.51 -6.23 10.30
CA GLY A 39 -12.90 -5.37 9.18
C GLY A 39 -12.38 -3.93 9.31
N VAL A 40 -12.43 -3.35 10.52
CA VAL A 40 -11.90 -2.01 10.80
C VAL A 40 -10.37 -1.99 10.74
N MET A 41 -9.70 -3.03 11.26
CA MET A 41 -8.24 -3.15 11.19
C MET A 41 -7.75 -3.19 9.72
N TYR A 42 -8.47 -3.87 8.83
CA TYR A 42 -8.17 -3.86 7.39
C TYR A 42 -8.36 -2.48 6.75
N LEU A 43 -9.40 -1.71 7.13
CA LEU A 43 -9.56 -0.34 6.65
C LEU A 43 -8.43 0.60 7.12
N LEU A 44 -8.01 0.46 8.38
CA LEU A 44 -6.87 1.21 8.91
C LEU A 44 -5.58 0.87 8.15
N ALA A 45 -5.30 -0.42 7.92
CA ALA A 45 -4.17 -0.87 7.10
C ALA A 45 -4.24 -0.29 5.67
N ALA A 46 -5.41 -0.31 5.02
CA ALA A 46 -5.59 0.25 3.69
C ALA A 46 -5.26 1.75 3.63
N SER A 47 -5.68 2.54 4.62
CA SER A 47 -5.35 3.97 4.68
C SER A 47 -3.85 4.23 4.79
N PHE A 48 -3.14 3.48 5.64
CA PHE A 48 -1.68 3.56 5.76
C PHE A 48 -0.95 3.15 4.47
N ALA A 49 -1.47 2.11 3.80
CA ALA A 49 -0.95 1.70 2.49
C ALA A 49 -1.12 2.81 1.44
N ILE A 50 -2.30 3.44 1.36
CA ILE A 50 -2.56 4.56 0.44
C ILE A 50 -1.63 5.74 0.72
N PHE A 51 -1.41 6.09 2.00
CA PHE A 51 -0.47 7.15 2.36
C PHE A 51 0.96 6.83 1.90
N THR A 52 1.41 5.59 2.10
CA THR A 52 2.74 5.15 1.66
C THR A 52 2.86 5.22 0.14
N LEU A 53 1.83 4.76 -0.58
CA LEU A 53 1.79 4.75 -2.04
C LEU A 53 1.75 6.17 -2.61
N MET A 54 1.01 7.08 -1.98
CA MET A 54 0.99 8.51 -2.30
C MET A 54 2.35 9.18 -2.11
N ILE A 55 3.08 8.89 -1.02
CA ILE A 55 4.43 9.44 -0.81
C ILE A 55 5.39 8.97 -1.92
N ILE A 56 5.31 7.70 -2.31
CA ILE A 56 6.12 7.15 -3.40
C ILE A 56 5.74 7.82 -4.74
N HIS A 57 4.44 8.03 -4.99
CA HIS A 57 3.95 8.70 -6.18
C HIS A 57 4.41 10.17 -6.25
N LEU A 58 4.32 10.89 -5.14
CA LEU A 58 4.76 12.29 -5.04
C LEU A 58 6.28 12.41 -5.25
N LYS A 59 7.06 11.50 -4.67
CA LYS A 59 8.52 11.43 -4.93
C LYS A 59 8.83 11.26 -6.43
N ARG A 60 8.07 10.41 -7.14
CA ARG A 60 8.24 10.22 -8.59
C ARG A 60 7.84 11.46 -9.38
N LEU A 61 6.72 12.09 -9.01
CA LEU A 61 6.26 13.33 -9.61
C LEU A 61 7.21 14.49 -9.37
N HIS A 62 7.99 14.51 -8.28
CA HIS A 62 8.95 15.57 -7.95
C HIS A 62 10.37 15.31 -8.47
N THR A 63 10.73 14.06 -8.79
CA THR A 63 11.97 13.73 -9.53
C THR A 63 11.84 14.03 -11.02
N LYS A 64 10.63 13.98 -11.57
CA LYS A 64 10.35 14.27 -12.99
C LYS A 64 10.43 15.76 -13.42
N PRO A 65 10.08 16.79 -12.62
CA PRO A 65 10.04 18.19 -13.08
C PRO A 65 11.42 18.86 -13.01
N SER A 66 12.34 18.40 -12.16
CA SER A 66 13.70 18.96 -12.09
C SER A 66 14.57 18.55 -13.28
N ARG A 67 14.25 17.45 -13.99
CA ARG A 67 15.05 17.02 -15.17
C ARG A 67 14.83 17.87 -16.42
N ASP A 68 13.74 18.64 -16.50
CA ASP A 68 13.51 19.60 -17.59
C ASP A 68 14.04 21.00 -17.27
N LEU A 69 14.39 21.29 -16.00
CA LEU A 69 14.96 22.59 -15.58
C LEU A 69 16.45 22.53 -15.22
N ASP A 70 17.05 21.34 -15.13
CA ASP A 70 18.51 21.16 -14.95
C ASP A 70 19.25 20.94 -16.28
N LEU A 71 18.97 21.79 -17.29
CA LEU A 71 19.87 21.94 -18.44
C LEU A 71 21.14 22.76 -18.10
N VAL A 72 21.29 23.24 -16.86
CA VAL A 72 22.40 24.13 -16.44
C VAL A 72 23.02 23.81 -15.07
N GLY A 73 22.43 22.96 -14.23
CA GLY A 73 22.90 22.78 -12.85
C GLY A 73 23.13 21.32 -12.50
N GLY A 74 24.37 20.96 -12.16
CA GLY A 74 24.80 19.58 -11.91
C GLY A 74 23.95 18.83 -10.89
N VAL A 75 23.50 17.66 -11.29
CA VAL A 75 22.92 16.65 -10.41
C VAL A 75 24.01 15.63 -10.06
N ASP A 76 24.18 15.43 -8.75
CA ASP A 76 24.83 14.30 -8.08
C ASP A 76 26.35 14.14 -8.26
N GLY A 77 27.12 14.88 -7.46
CA GLY A 77 28.36 14.37 -6.83
C GLY A 77 29.51 13.91 -7.74
N VAL A 78 29.39 14.09 -9.05
CA VAL A 78 30.47 13.93 -10.02
C VAL A 78 30.92 15.33 -10.38
N VAL A 79 32.20 15.62 -10.10
CA VAL A 79 32.89 16.76 -10.70
C VAL A 79 32.83 16.57 -12.21
N SER A 80 31.81 17.15 -12.84
CA SER A 80 31.77 17.27 -14.28
C SER A 80 32.71 18.40 -14.63
N LEU A 81 33.86 18.03 -15.19
CA LEU A 81 34.75 18.96 -15.85
C LEU A 81 33.94 19.71 -16.93
N PRO A 82 34.03 21.05 -17.02
CA PRO A 82 33.16 21.82 -17.89
C PRO A 82 33.48 21.49 -19.35
N GLY A 83 32.51 20.94 -20.08
CA GLY A 83 32.60 20.80 -21.54
C GLY A 83 32.30 19.43 -22.15
N ILE A 84 32.05 18.37 -21.36
CA ILE A 84 31.77 17.04 -21.93
C ILE A 84 30.26 16.78 -21.95
N HIS A 85 29.67 16.84 -23.14
CA HIS A 85 28.32 16.35 -23.40
C HIS A 85 28.29 14.82 -23.28
N TYR A 86 27.89 14.31 -22.11
CA TYR A 86 27.62 12.88 -21.97
C TYR A 86 26.37 12.53 -22.78
N PRO A 87 26.43 11.57 -23.71
CA PRO A 87 25.27 11.16 -24.48
C PRO A 87 24.19 10.62 -23.54
N ARG A 88 22.97 11.17 -23.68
CA ARG A 88 21.79 10.85 -22.86
C ARG A 88 21.46 9.37 -22.78
N GLU A 89 22.01 8.53 -23.66
CA GLU A 89 21.76 7.09 -23.72
C GLU A 89 22.29 6.31 -22.51
N ILE A 90 23.36 6.78 -21.85
CA ILE A 90 23.92 6.09 -20.68
C ILE A 90 23.09 6.34 -19.41
N LEU A 91 22.37 7.48 -19.34
CA LEU A 91 21.44 7.77 -18.24
C LEU A 91 20.04 7.15 -18.46
N THR A 92 19.71 6.75 -19.69
CA THR A 92 18.52 5.95 -20.04
C THR A 92 18.59 4.53 -19.51
N ALA A 93 19.78 4.05 -19.11
CA ALA A 93 19.94 2.75 -18.45
C ALA A 93 19.43 2.72 -16.99
N ARG A 94 19.14 3.89 -16.38
CA ARG A 94 18.59 3.98 -15.01
C ARG A 94 17.07 4.14 -14.97
N ILE A 95 16.37 3.74 -16.03
CA ILE A 95 14.91 3.58 -16.01
C ILE A 95 14.62 2.27 -15.26
N PHE A 96 14.62 2.31 -13.93
CA PHE A 96 14.05 1.23 -13.14
C PHE A 96 12.55 1.20 -13.42
N THR A 97 12.13 0.29 -14.29
CA THR A 97 10.74 -0.05 -14.61
C THR A 97 10.06 -0.69 -13.40
N THR A 98 9.88 0.07 -12.32
CA THR A 98 9.16 -0.36 -11.12
C THR A 98 7.65 -0.18 -11.28
N SER A 99 7.13 -0.27 -12.51
CA SER A 99 5.69 -0.28 -12.80
C SER A 99 5.02 -1.40 -12.02
N TRP A 100 5.65 -2.58 -12.01
CA TRP A 100 5.18 -3.78 -11.31
C TRP A 100 4.88 -3.55 -9.83
N SER A 101 5.80 -2.94 -9.08
CA SER A 101 5.59 -2.73 -7.63
C SER A 101 4.50 -1.71 -7.35
N LEU A 102 4.31 -0.75 -8.25
CA LEU A 102 3.27 0.27 -8.11
C LEU A 102 1.88 -0.31 -8.44
N ASP A 103 1.79 -1.09 -9.51
CA ASP A 103 0.56 -1.82 -9.90
C ASP A 103 0.19 -2.87 -8.83
N LEU A 104 1.17 -3.60 -8.29
CA LEU A 104 0.98 -4.51 -7.16
C LEU A 104 0.54 -3.77 -5.88
N GLY A 105 1.02 -2.55 -5.65
CA GLY A 105 0.60 -1.72 -4.53
C GLY A 105 -0.87 -1.32 -4.61
N TRP A 106 -1.33 -0.86 -5.79
CA TRP A 106 -2.75 -0.59 -6.03
C TRP A 106 -3.58 -1.86 -5.90
N GLY A 107 -3.09 -2.99 -6.41
CA GLY A 107 -3.67 -4.30 -6.21
C GLY A 107 -3.87 -4.64 -4.73
N GLY A 108 -2.84 -4.45 -3.91
CA GLY A 108 -2.90 -4.67 -2.45
C GLY A 108 -3.95 -3.80 -1.76
N VAL A 109 -4.06 -2.52 -2.13
CA VAL A 109 -5.09 -1.61 -1.60
C VAL A 109 -6.50 -2.09 -1.98
N THR A 110 -6.72 -2.44 -3.25
CA THR A 110 -8.04 -2.94 -3.70
C THR A 110 -8.42 -4.24 -3.01
N LEU A 111 -7.48 -5.17 -2.86
CA LEU A 111 -7.68 -6.44 -2.16
C LEU A 111 -8.02 -6.20 -0.69
N CYS A 112 -7.35 -5.24 -0.03
CA CYS A 112 -7.63 -4.86 1.35
C CYS A 112 -9.06 -4.33 1.52
N VAL A 113 -9.51 -3.44 0.62
CA VAL A 113 -10.89 -2.92 0.64
C VAL A 113 -11.92 -4.02 0.37
N MET A 114 -11.68 -4.86 -0.64
CA MET A 114 -12.54 -6.01 -0.94
C MET A 114 -12.64 -6.97 0.25
N THR A 115 -11.52 -7.19 0.95
CA THR A 115 -11.47 -8.01 2.17
C THR A 115 -12.32 -7.38 3.27
N SER A 116 -12.20 -6.08 3.54
CA SER A 116 -13.07 -5.39 4.51
C SER A 116 -14.56 -5.52 4.18
N VAL A 117 -14.95 -5.38 2.91
CA VAL A 117 -16.35 -5.58 2.48
C VAL A 117 -16.79 -7.01 2.74
N LEU A 118 -15.95 -8.00 2.39
CA LEU A 118 -16.23 -9.42 2.66
C LEU A 118 -16.43 -9.69 4.15
N TRP A 119 -15.58 -9.14 5.03
CA TRP A 119 -15.69 -9.26 6.49
C TRP A 119 -16.98 -8.63 7.03
N ILE A 120 -17.41 -7.49 6.48
CA ILE A 120 -18.67 -6.84 6.85
C ILE A 120 -19.87 -7.67 6.39
N LEU A 121 -19.83 -8.21 5.17
CA LEU A 121 -20.86 -9.10 4.64
C LEU A 121 -20.96 -10.39 5.46
N LEU A 122 -19.83 -11.01 5.81
CA LEU A 122 -19.75 -12.16 6.72
C LEU A 122 -20.37 -11.84 8.08
N SER A 123 -20.05 -10.70 8.68
CA SER A 123 -20.64 -10.25 9.95
C SER A 123 -22.17 -10.14 9.85
N LYS A 124 -22.70 -9.70 8.70
CA LYS A 124 -24.14 -9.59 8.46
C LYS A 124 -24.77 -10.97 8.26
N ILE A 125 -24.18 -11.83 7.43
CA ILE A 125 -24.67 -13.18 7.16
C ILE A 125 -24.69 -14.03 8.43
N MET A 126 -23.63 -13.98 9.25
CA MET A 126 -23.56 -14.62 10.56
C MET A 126 -24.59 -14.08 11.56
N ARG A 127 -25.10 -12.85 11.36
CA ARG A 127 -26.20 -12.29 12.16
C ARG A 127 -27.58 -12.70 11.64
N PHE A 128 -27.73 -13.00 10.36
CA PHE A 128 -29.00 -13.46 9.78
C PHE A 128 -29.21 -14.98 9.96
N ASN A 129 -28.14 -15.78 9.94
CA ASN A 129 -28.19 -17.23 10.20
C ASN A 129 -28.76 -17.66 11.58
N PRO A 130 -28.49 -16.98 12.72
CA PRO A 130 -29.04 -17.36 14.02
C PRO A 130 -30.55 -17.14 14.16
N ILE A 131 -31.19 -16.36 13.28
CA ILE A 131 -32.65 -16.21 13.30
C ILE A 131 -33.32 -17.45 12.68
N SER A 132 -32.69 -18.03 11.65
CA SER A 132 -33.23 -19.22 10.98
C SER A 132 -33.10 -20.51 11.82
N SER A 133 -32.17 -20.56 12.79
CA SER A 133 -32.04 -21.70 13.71
C SER A 133 -32.88 -21.59 15.00
N MET A 134 -33.53 -20.45 15.26
CA MET A 134 -34.48 -20.28 16.37
C MET A 134 -35.94 -20.53 15.97
N ILE A 135 -36.22 -20.69 14.67
CA ILE A 135 -37.57 -20.87 14.12
C ILE A 135 -37.88 -22.35 13.80
N ASN A 136 -36.91 -23.26 13.94
CA ASN A 136 -37.11 -24.72 13.88
C ASN A 136 -36.86 -25.35 15.25
#